data_AF-A0A3R6S5C6-F1
#
_entry.id   AF-A0A3R6S5C6-F1
#
_cell.length_a   1.000
_cell.length_b   1.000
_cell.length_c   1.000
_cell.angle_alpha   90.00
_cell.angle_beta   90.00
_cell.angle_gamma   90.00
#
_symmetry.space_group_name_H-M   'P 1'
#
loop_
_entity.id
_entity.type
_entity.pdbx_description
1 polymer ?
#
loop_
_entity_poly.entity_id
_entity_poly.type
_entity_poly.pdbx_seq_one_letter_code
_entity_poly.pdbx_strand_id
1 'polypeptide(L)' 'MARKKKNQENANKTEDFKPTPLNDNDPELEAAYLNSYPVEAKDIPKGAKLIGVIEALAFPVEIYQDTDGNYISCVQER' A
#
# COMPACT_ATOMS: atom_id res chain seq x y z
N MET A 1 -25.99 18.38 -26.20
CA MET A 1 -24.85 18.39 -25.26
C MET A 1 -25.04 17.26 -24.26
N ALA A 2 -24.16 16.25 -24.25
CA ALA A 2 -24.20 15.18 -23.26
C ALA A 2 -22.79 14.96 -22.72
N ARG A 3 -22.49 15.56 -21.56
CA ARG A 3 -21.27 15.27 -20.80
C ARG A 3 -21.40 13.84 -20.28
N LYS A 4 -20.77 12.88 -20.97
CA LYS A 4 -20.57 11.53 -20.42
C LYS A 4 -19.69 11.65 -19.18
N LYS A 5 -20.26 11.34 -18.01
CA LYS A 5 -19.52 11.09 -16.77
C LYS A 5 -18.44 10.06 -17.08
N LYS A 6 -17.18 10.47 -16.98
CA LYS A 6 -16.04 9.56 -16.91
C LYS A 6 -16.16 8.89 -15.54
N ASN A 7 -16.78 7.72 -15.53
CA ASN A 7 -16.64 6.80 -14.41
C ASN A 7 -15.14 6.57 -14.30
N GLN A 8 -14.50 7.22 -13.33
CA GLN A 8 -13.21 6.78 -12.85
C GLN A 8 -13.48 5.38 -12.30
N GLU A 9 -13.25 4.41 -13.15
CA GLU A 9 -12.99 3.04 -12.79
C GLU A 9 -11.93 3.13 -11.70
N ASN A 10 -12.40 2.98 -10.46
CA ASN A 10 -11.59 2.68 -9.32
C ASN A 10 -10.94 1.34 -9.61
N ALA A 11 -9.83 1.40 -10.35
CA ALA A 11 -8.88 0.33 -10.49
C ALA A 11 -8.22 0.10 -9.12
N ASN A 12 -9.00 -0.35 -8.14
CA ASN A 12 -8.53 -1.30 -7.13
C ASN A 12 -8.35 -2.65 -7.85
N LYS A 13 -7.59 -2.65 -8.94
CA LYS A 13 -6.75 -3.78 -9.25
C LYS A 13 -5.66 -3.65 -8.20
N THR A 14 -5.89 -4.27 -7.05
CA THR A 14 -4.78 -4.91 -6.35
C THR A 14 -4.18 -5.79 -7.44
N GLU A 15 -3.22 -5.24 -8.18
CA GLU A 15 -2.24 -6.02 -8.94
C GLU A 15 -1.88 -7.20 -8.05
N ASP A 16 -1.64 -8.37 -8.64
CA ASP A 16 -1.28 -9.60 -7.93
C ASP A 16 0.09 -9.39 -7.24
N PHE A 17 0.08 -8.54 -6.22
CA PHE A 17 1.20 -8.10 -5.43
C PHE A 17 1.44 -9.24 -4.49
N LYS A 18 2.32 -10.13 -4.93
CA LYS A 18 2.85 -11.14 -4.05
C LYS A 18 3.68 -10.41 -2.99
N PRO A 19 3.43 -10.67 -1.70
CA PRO A 19 4.24 -10.08 -0.64
C PRO A 19 5.70 -10.47 -0.88
N THR A 20 6.56 -9.46 -0.96
CA THR A 20 7.99 -9.65 -1.00
C THR A 20 8.46 -9.95 0.42
N PRO A 21 9.21 -11.02 0.68
CA PRO A 21 9.77 -11.24 2.00
C PRO A 21 10.54 -9.99 2.46
N LEU A 22 10.45 -9.60 3.74
CA LEU A 22 11.23 -8.47 4.25
C LEU A 22 12.74 -8.64 3.99
N ASN A 23 13.20 -9.89 3.84
CA ASN A 23 14.59 -10.26 3.61
C ASN A 23 14.99 -10.35 2.12
N ASP A 24 14.09 -10.05 1.17
CA ASP A 24 14.31 -10.25 -0.27
C ASP A 24 15.15 -9.14 -0.94
N ASN A 25 15.89 -8.34 -0.16
CA ASN A 25 16.82 -7.30 -0.62
C ASN A 25 16.16 -6.16 -1.43
N ASP A 26 14.94 -5.74 -1.10
CA ASP A 26 14.42 -4.45 -1.55
C ASP A 26 14.66 -3.39 -0.47
N PRO A 27 15.84 -2.73 -0.45
CA PRO A 27 16.21 -1.81 0.62
C PRO A 27 15.28 -0.59 0.65
N GLU A 28 14.66 -0.23 -0.47
CA GLU A 28 13.71 0.88 -0.52
C GLU A 28 12.41 0.50 0.18
N LEU A 29 11.88 -0.70 -0.06
CA LEU A 29 10.66 -1.17 0.57
C LEU A 29 10.84 -1.52 2.06
N GLU A 30 12.01 -2.07 2.43
CA GLU A 30 12.40 -2.27 3.83
C GLU A 30 12.51 -0.94 4.58
N ALA A 31 13.22 0.04 4.00
CA ALA A 31 13.30 1.37 4.58
C ALA A 31 11.93 2.05 4.66
N ALA A 32 11.09 1.90 3.64
CA ALA A 32 9.73 2.42 3.66
C ALA A 32 8.91 1.80 4.79
N TYR A 33 9.00 0.49 5.02
CA TYR A 33 8.35 -0.17 6.15
C TYR A 33 8.88 0.33 7.50
N LEU A 34 10.20 0.44 7.67
CA LEU A 34 10.81 0.94 8.91
C LEU A 34 10.47 2.40 9.21
N ASN A 35 10.31 3.23 8.17
CA ASN A 35 9.91 4.64 8.31
C ASN A 35 8.39 4.81 8.28
N SER A 36 7.63 3.74 8.02
CA SER A 36 6.19 3.80 8.00
C SER A 36 5.62 3.83 9.41
N TYR A 37 4.46 4.47 9.55
CA TYR A 37 3.65 4.32 10.75
C TYR A 37 2.54 3.31 10.50
N PRO A 38 2.28 2.41 11.47
CA PRO A 38 1.23 1.41 11.35
C PRO A 38 -0.14 2.06 11.48
N VAL A 39 -1.03 1.77 10.54
CA VAL A 39 -2.45 2.19 10.59
C VAL A 39 -3.36 1.02 10.27
N GLU A 40 -4.62 1.14 10.67
CA GLU A 40 -5.67 0.23 10.23
C GLU A 40 -6.11 0.57 8.81
N ALA A 41 -6.63 -0.42 8.06
CA ALA A 41 -7.09 -0.24 6.69
C ALA A 41 -8.15 0.89 6.54
N LYS A 42 -8.93 1.15 7.59
CA LYS A 42 -9.94 2.22 7.64
C LYS A 42 -9.35 3.63 7.74
N ASP A 43 -8.12 3.74 8.24
CA ASP A 43 -7.39 4.98 8.50
C ASP A 43 -6.41 5.32 7.38
N ILE A 44 -6.33 4.49 6.33
CA ILE A 44 -5.53 4.79 5.13
C ILE A 44 -6.12 6.03 4.44
N PRO A 45 -5.35 7.12 4.29
CA PRO A 45 -5.81 8.34 3.67
C PRO A 45 -6.23 8.13 2.21
N LYS A 46 -7.31 8.82 1.81
CA LYS A 46 -7.84 8.76 0.44
C LYS A 46 -6.86 9.42 -0.52
N GLY A 47 -6.15 8.60 -1.28
CA GLY A 47 -5.10 9.06 -2.20
C GLY A 47 -3.76 8.41 -1.93
N ALA A 48 -3.61 7.72 -0.80
CA ALA A 48 -2.45 6.87 -0.55
C ALA A 48 -2.34 5.80 -1.63
N LYS A 49 -1.13 5.64 -2.15
CA LYS A 49 -0.81 4.71 -3.22
C LYS A 49 -0.08 3.51 -2.63
N LEU A 50 -0.55 2.29 -2.92
CA LEU A 50 0.20 1.08 -2.59
C LEU A 50 1.52 1.08 -3.36
N ILE A 51 2.64 1.03 -2.64
CA ILE A 51 3.98 0.98 -3.24
C ILE A 51 4.55 -0.44 -3.25
N GLY A 52 4.10 -1.29 -2.33
CA GLY A 52 4.50 -2.68 -2.27
C GLY A 52 3.88 -3.39 -1.08
N VAL A 53 4.06 -4.71 -1.03
CA VAL A 53 3.61 -5.54 0.09
C VAL A 53 4.83 -6.30 0.57
N ILE A 54 5.10 -6.26 1.87
CA ILE A 54 6.17 -7.01 2.50
C ILE A 54 5.62 -8.13 3.37
N GLU A 55 6.35 -9.21 3.55
CA GLU A 55 6.04 -10.20 4.57
C GLU A 55 6.84 -9.91 5.85
N ALA A 56 6.15 -9.38 6.87
CA ALA A 56 6.72 -9.11 8.19
C ALA A 56 6.07 -10.01 9.23
N LEU A 57 6.88 -10.69 10.05
CA LEU A 57 6.41 -11.58 11.13
C LEU A 57 5.40 -12.65 10.67
N ALA A 58 5.55 -13.18 9.45
CA ALA A 58 4.65 -14.14 8.80
C ALA A 58 3.25 -13.58 8.41
N PHE A 59 3.10 -12.26 8.34
CA PHE A 59 1.91 -11.60 7.82
C PHE A 59 2.26 -10.67 6.64
N PRO A 60 1.43 -10.61 5.60
CA PRO A 60 1.58 -9.61 4.55
C PRO A 60 1.20 -8.22 5.11
N VAL A 61 2.08 -7.27 4.93
CA VAL A 61 1.93 -5.86 5.29
C VAL A 61 2.00 -5.03 4.03
N GLU A 62 0.92 -4.33 3.74
CA GLU A 62 0.84 -3.40 2.63
C GLU A 62 1.50 -2.07 3.01
N ILE A 63 2.44 -1.62 2.20
CA ILE A 63 3.08 -0.32 2.36
C ILE A 63 2.46 0.64 1.36
N TYR A 64 1.87 1.71 1.88
CA TYR A 64 1.32 2.80 1.11
C TYR A 64 2.20 4.04 1.24
N GLN A 65 2.20 4.88 0.22
CA GLN A 65 2.76 6.21 0.26
C GLN A 65 1.62 7.21 0.14
N ASP A 66 1.49 8.09 1.13
CA ASP A 66 0.51 9.17 1.11
C ASP A 66 0.88 10.27 0.10
N THR A 67 -0.08 11.13 -0.23
CA THR A 67 0.12 12.36 -1.00
C THR A 67 1.19 13.29 -0.44
N ASP A 68 1.42 13.27 0.88
CA ASP A 68 2.50 14.00 1.54
C ASP A 68 3.89 13.33 1.43
N GLY A 69 3.96 12.14 0.83
CA GLY A 69 5.19 11.37 0.69
C GLY A 69 5.54 10.49 1.90
N ASN A 70 4.66 10.46 2.91
CA ASN A 70 4.85 9.63 4.10
C ASN A 70 4.51 8.15 3.82
N TYR A 71 5.29 7.24 4.39
CA TYR A 71 5.02 5.80 4.29
C TYR A 71 4.05 5.34 5.38
N ILE A 72 3.17 4.43 5.02
CA ILE A 72 2.10 3.90 5.86
C ILE A 72 2.14 2.39 5.75
N SER A 73 2.17 1.68 6.88
CA SER A 73 2.05 0.22 6.89
C SER A 73 0.66 -0.18 7.35
N CYS A 74 0.04 -1.11 6.63
CA CYS A 74 -1.21 -1.72 7.00
C CYS A 74 -1.04 -3.24 6.99
N VAL A 75 -1.24 -3.87 8.15
CA VAL A 75 -1.22 -5.34 8.25
C VAL A 75 -2.55 -5.86 7.70
N GLN A 76 -2.51 -6.80 6.77
CA GLN A 76 -3.72 -7.55 6.42
C GLN A 76 -3.96 -8.62 7.49
N GLU A 77 -4.89 -8.35 8.40
CA GLU A 77 -5.46 -9.39 9.24
C GLU A 77 -6.19 -10.41 8.36
N ARG A 78 -5.91 -11.70 8.58
CA ARG A 78 -6.54 -12.84 7.88
C ARG A 78 -7.96 -13.09 8.37
#